data_AF-A0A1V6JC74-F1
#
_entry.id   AF-A0A1V6JC74-F1
#
_cell.length_a   1.000
_cell.length_b   1.000
_cell.length_c   1.000
_cell.angle_alpha   90.00
_cell.angle_beta   90.00
_cell.angle_gamma   90.00
#
_symmetry.space_group_name_H-M   'P 1'
#
loop_
_entity.id
_entity.type
_entity.pdbx_description
1 polymer ?
#
loop_
_entity_poly.entity_id
_entity_poly.type
_entity_poly.pdbx_seq_one_letter_code
_entity_poly.pdbx_strand_id
1 'polypeptide(L)'
;MALINFDCPECGHNLEVDERGAGFIIKCPECANPLQIPELPKARRIRKITMAAITLVALVVLCLNNIYLWQRGNRLRQEVANLQPLQVALQQAQEISMQQETEISRLQGQLKSIKVPDMTAWHEAAQAAVNEAELLARELEDTSRRLLDSSADERTALLRRYMAKEIAAAKDGLPAQPIIKDVNPGQGINGRQIIFPILPGPEGQVLRENAEIIAVDGDKVSVKHSGGVHTYSLPELHRGVAAFLPVDPLLVLPRNQRNATILHVHQTQNAIRDQKIKQLRDTLDDLLAATEP
;
A
#
# COMPACT_ATOMS: atom_id res chain seq x y z
N MET A 1 35.04 85.12 39.64
CA MET A 1 34.43 85.80 40.80
C MET A 1 33.82 87.07 40.26
N ALA A 2 32.58 87.37 40.61
CA ALA A 2 31.91 88.53 40.03
C ALA A 2 31.92 89.66 41.06
N LEU A 3 32.11 90.89 40.58
CA LEU A 3 32.32 92.08 41.37
C LEU A 3 31.07 92.96 41.27
N ILE A 4 30.68 93.59 42.38
CA ILE A 4 29.57 94.54 42.46
C ILE A 4 30.19 95.92 42.39
N ASN A 5 29.89 96.65 41.32
CA ASN A 5 30.36 98.01 41.12
C ASN A 5 29.22 98.98 41.44
N PHE A 6 29.45 99.92 42.35
CA PHE A 6 28.47 100.93 42.72
C PHE A 6 29.16 102.22 43.20
N ASP A 7 28.54 103.37 42.95
CA ASP A 7 29.10 104.67 43.30
C ASP A 7 28.69 105.11 44.71
N CYS A 8 29.62 105.74 45.44
CA CYS A 8 29.33 106.32 46.76
C CYS A 8 28.45 107.57 46.61
N PRO A 9 27.28 107.65 47.26
CA PRO A 9 26.34 108.76 47.06
C PRO A 9 26.86 110.13 47.56
N GLU A 10 27.81 110.12 48.51
CA GLU A 10 28.34 111.34 49.13
C GLU A 10 29.53 111.94 48.39
N CYS A 11 30.37 111.13 47.75
CA CYS A 11 31.58 111.60 47.06
C CYS A 11 31.62 111.25 45.57
N GLY A 12 30.68 110.45 45.08
CA GLY A 12 30.62 110.00 43.69
C GLY A 12 31.74 109.03 43.28
N HIS A 13 32.60 108.60 44.21
CA HIS A 13 33.68 107.66 43.92
C HIS A 13 33.13 106.25 43.69
N ASN A 14 33.56 105.60 42.59
CA ASN A 14 33.12 104.26 42.24
C ASN A 14 33.87 103.21 43.07
N LEU A 15 33.12 102.33 43.75
CA LEU A 15 33.66 101.27 44.60
C LEU A 15 33.31 99.90 44.03
N GLU A 16 34.33 99.05 43.91
CA GLU A 16 34.19 97.68 43.44
C GLU A 16 34.41 96.69 44.60
N VAL A 17 33.37 95.90 44.94
CA VAL A 17 33.41 94.94 46.05
C VAL A 17 33.00 93.54 45.59
N ASP A 18 33.65 92.50 46.10
CA ASP A 18 33.32 91.11 45.78
C ASP A 18 31.90 90.74 46.27
N GLU A 19 31.25 89.81 45.58
CA GLU A 19 29.87 89.35 45.84
C GLU A 19 29.64 88.84 47.28
N ARG A 20 30.71 88.49 47.99
CA ARG A 20 30.65 88.05 49.40
C ARG A 20 30.40 89.22 50.37
N GLY A 21 30.66 90.46 49.96
CA GLY A 21 30.44 91.67 50.75
C GLY A 21 29.05 92.29 50.61
N ALA A 22 28.18 91.74 49.75
CA ALA A 22 26.83 92.25 49.55
C ALA A 22 26.01 92.27 50.85
N GLY A 23 25.41 93.41 51.19
CA GLY A 23 24.60 93.61 52.41
C GLY A 23 25.37 94.12 53.63
N PHE A 24 26.71 94.18 53.61
CA PHE A 24 27.52 94.70 54.71
C PHE A 24 27.68 96.24 54.65
N ILE A 25 27.87 96.85 55.84
CA ILE A 25 28.16 98.29 55.97
C ILE A 25 29.68 98.48 55.98
N ILE A 26 30.20 99.22 55.00
CA ILE A 26 31.62 99.55 54.89
C ILE A 26 31.80 101.07 54.91
N LYS A 27 32.97 101.54 55.34
CA LYS A 27 33.32 102.98 55.27
C LYS A 27 33.91 103.28 53.90
N CYS A 28 33.48 104.37 53.27
CA CYS A 28 34.08 104.83 52.02
C CYS A 28 35.54 105.25 52.26
N PRO A 29 36.52 104.78 51.48
CA PRO A 29 37.93 105.11 51.69
C PRO A 29 38.24 106.60 51.47
N GLU A 30 37.43 107.32 50.67
CA GLU A 30 37.67 108.75 50.42
C GLU A 30 36.92 109.69 51.36
N CYS A 31 35.63 109.47 51.62
CA CYS A 31 34.85 110.35 52.50
C CYS A 31 34.67 109.84 53.93
N ALA A 32 35.16 108.64 54.25
CA ALA A 32 35.06 107.94 55.53
C ALA A 32 33.64 107.69 56.06
N ASN A 33 32.60 108.13 55.35
CA ASN A 33 31.21 107.92 55.73
C ASN A 33 30.80 106.44 55.54
N PRO A 34 30.04 105.86 56.49
CA PRO A 34 29.54 104.49 56.38
C PRO A 34 28.42 104.40 55.35
N LEU A 35 28.54 103.48 54.40
CA LEU A 35 27.52 103.18 53.39
C LEU A 35 27.19 101.68 53.39
N GLN A 36 25.95 101.32 53.05
CA GLN A 36 25.53 99.93 52.94
C GLN A 36 25.54 99.47 51.48
N ILE A 37 26.20 98.34 51.21
CA ILE A 37 26.28 97.75 49.87
C ILE A 37 24.93 97.09 49.53
N PRO A 38 24.35 97.33 48.34
CA PRO A 38 23.08 96.72 47.95
C PRO A 38 23.17 95.18 47.95
N GLU A 39 22.12 94.52 48.45
CA GLU A 39 22.05 93.05 48.46
C GLU A 39 21.93 92.48 47.04
N LEU A 40 22.62 91.36 46.79
CA LEU A 40 22.55 90.65 45.52
C LEU A 40 21.16 90.03 45.28
N PRO A 41 20.63 90.05 44.04
CA PRO A 41 19.32 89.49 43.73
C PRO A 41 19.29 87.95 43.90
N LYS A 42 18.29 87.46 44.64
CA LYS A 42 18.06 86.02 44.98
C LYS A 42 18.02 85.07 43.76
N ALA A 43 17.81 85.60 42.55
CA ALA A 43 17.73 84.85 41.30
C ALA A 43 18.99 84.03 40.96
N ARG A 44 20.19 84.46 41.40
CA ARG A 44 21.45 83.80 41.02
C ARG A 44 21.69 82.47 41.73
N ARG A 45 21.13 82.28 42.93
CA ARG A 45 21.27 81.03 43.71
C ARG A 45 20.40 79.91 43.14
N ILE A 46 19.20 80.24 42.66
CA ILE A 46 18.26 79.28 42.06
C ILE A 46 18.85 78.68 40.77
N ARG A 47 19.56 79.48 39.97
CA ARG A 47 20.18 79.03 38.71
C ARG A 47 21.26 77.94 38.87
N LYS A 48 21.96 77.89 40.01
CA LYS A 48 22.96 76.83 40.28
C LYS A 48 22.29 75.50 40.65
N ILE A 49 21.20 75.56 41.42
CA ILE A 49 20.44 74.37 41.83
C ILE A 49 19.74 73.75 40.62
N THR A 50 19.18 74.57 39.72
CA THR A 50 18.53 74.06 38.50
C THR A 50 19.52 73.36 37.57
N MET A 51 20.72 73.91 37.37
CA MET A 51 21.73 73.26 36.53
C MET A 51 22.22 71.93 37.12
N ALA A 52 22.44 71.86 38.43
CA ALA A 52 22.82 70.61 39.10
C ALA A 52 21.70 69.55 38.98
N ALA A 53 20.44 69.95 39.13
CA ALA A 53 19.30 69.05 38.93
C ALA A 53 19.21 68.53 37.49
N ILE A 54 19.40 69.38 36.48
CA ILE A 54 19.41 68.97 35.06
C ILE A 54 20.52 67.95 34.80
N THR A 55 21.73 68.18 35.32
CA THR A 55 22.84 67.23 35.13
C THR A 55 22.56 65.88 35.77
N LEU A 56 21.93 65.86 36.95
CA LEU A 56 21.58 64.62 37.64
C LEU A 56 20.50 63.84 36.90
N VAL A 57 19.47 64.53 36.38
CA VAL A 57 18.44 63.93 35.52
C VAL A 57 19.06 63.34 34.25
N ALA A 58 19.96 64.06 33.58
CA ALA A 58 20.64 63.56 32.38
C ALA A 58 21.45 62.29 32.66
N LEU A 59 22.14 62.24 33.80
CA LEU A 59 22.93 61.08 34.21
C LEU A 59 22.03 59.87 34.51
N VAL A 60 20.89 60.08 35.17
CA VAL A 60 19.88 59.04 35.42
C VAL A 60 19.33 58.50 34.10
N VAL A 61 18.98 59.37 33.14
CA VAL A 61 18.48 58.96 31.82
C VAL A 61 19.51 58.13 31.06
N LEU A 62 20.79 58.51 31.09
CA LEU A 62 21.87 57.74 30.47
C LEU A 62 22.06 56.36 31.12
N CYS A 63 22.02 56.30 32.45
CA CYS A 63 22.08 55.02 33.18
C CYS A 63 20.90 54.12 32.84
N LEU A 64 19.68 54.65 32.80
CA LEU A 64 18.47 53.89 32.44
C LEU A 64 18.55 53.37 30.99
N ASN A 65 19.03 54.19 30.05
CA ASN A 65 19.25 53.76 28.66
C ASN A 65 20.28 52.62 28.58
N ASN A 66 21.38 52.71 29.33
CA ASN A 66 22.41 51.68 29.35
C ASN A 66 21.86 50.35 29.91
N ILE A 67 21.10 50.41 31.02
CA ILE A 67 20.43 49.23 31.60
C ILE A 67 19.42 48.63 30.61
N TYR A 68 18.63 49.47 29.92
CA TYR A 68 17.65 49.01 28.92
C TYR A 68 18.35 48.28 27.75
N LEU A 69 19.44 48.85 27.23
CA LEU A 69 20.24 48.22 26.16
C LEU A 69 20.85 46.90 26.61
N TRP A 70 21.35 46.83 27.85
CA TRP A 70 21.87 45.60 28.42
C TRP A 70 20.80 44.51 28.57
N GLN A 71 19.62 44.87 29.10
CA GLN A 71 18.48 43.94 29.18
C GLN A 71 18.05 43.45 27.80
N ARG A 72 18.00 44.32 26.80
CA ARG A 72 17.67 43.96 25.42
C ARG A 72 18.72 43.01 24.82
N GLY A 73 20.01 43.24 25.09
CA GLY A 73 21.10 42.35 24.69
C GLY A 73 20.97 40.95 25.30
N ASN A 74 20.59 40.85 26.58
CA ASN A 74 20.38 39.55 27.23
C ASN A 74 19.17 38.81 26.67
N ARG A 75 18.07 39.49 26.34
CA ARG A 75 16.90 38.87 25.67
C ARG A 75 17.28 38.31 24.29
N LEU A 76 18.02 39.06 23.48
CA LEU A 76 18.50 38.59 22.18
C LEU A 76 19.42 37.37 22.32
N ARG A 77 20.29 37.34 23.33
CA ARG A 77 21.14 36.16 23.60
C ARG A 77 20.30 34.93 23.96
N GLN A 78 19.22 35.10 24.73
CA GLN A 78 18.29 34.01 25.03
C GLN A 78 17.54 33.53 23.78
N GLU A 79 17.09 34.44 22.92
CA GLU A 79 16.45 34.08 21.64
C GLU A 79 17.41 33.31 20.73
N VAL A 80 18.68 33.74 20.63
CA VAL A 80 19.70 33.01 19.87
C VAL A 80 19.99 31.64 20.49
N ALA A 81 20.06 31.54 21.82
CA ALA A 81 20.23 30.25 22.50
C ALA A 81 19.06 29.28 22.24
N ASN A 82 17.84 29.81 22.16
CA ASN A 82 16.65 29.02 21.82
C ASN A 82 16.64 28.55 20.35
N LEU A 83 17.32 29.25 19.44
CA LEU A 83 17.45 28.88 18.02
C LEU A 83 18.61 27.91 17.74
N GLN A 84 19.57 27.82 18.65
CA GLN A 84 20.72 26.92 18.56
C GLN A 84 20.33 25.43 18.32
N PRO A 85 19.36 24.82 19.02
CA PRO A 85 18.96 23.44 18.73
C PRO A 85 18.38 23.27 17.33
N LEU A 86 17.74 24.30 16.79
CA LEU A 86 17.13 24.25 15.46
C LEU A 86 18.20 24.28 14.36
N GLN A 87 19.29 25.04 14.56
CA GLN A 87 20.46 24.98 13.68
C GLN A 87 21.12 23.60 13.68
N VAL A 88 21.27 22.99 14.86
CA VAL A 88 21.85 21.64 14.98
C VAL A 88 20.96 20.61 14.29
N ALA A 89 19.64 20.68 14.48
CA ALA A 89 18.70 19.78 13.80
C ALA A 89 18.76 19.92 12.27
N LEU A 90 18.93 21.15 11.76
CA LEU A 90 19.03 21.42 10.33
C LEU A 90 20.35 20.88 9.75
N GLN A 91 21.47 21.04 10.46
CA GLN A 91 22.76 20.44 10.10
C GLN A 91 22.69 18.91 10.06
N GLN A 92 22.08 18.29 11.08
CA GLN A 92 21.87 16.84 11.12
C GLN A 92 21.01 16.35 9.96
N ALA A 93 19.93 17.07 9.62
CA ALA A 93 19.10 16.73 8.48
C ALA A 93 19.87 16.82 7.14
N GLN A 94 20.75 17.80 6.99
CA GLN A 94 21.60 17.93 5.80
C GLN A 94 22.61 16.78 5.67
N GLU A 95 23.21 16.35 6.79
CA GLU A 95 24.12 15.18 6.79
C GLU A 95 23.38 13.91 6.37
N ILE A 96 22.16 13.69 6.87
CA ILE A 96 21.33 12.54 6.49
C ILE A 96 20.97 12.59 5.00
N SER A 97 20.59 13.75 4.45
CA SER A 97 20.29 13.86 3.03
C SER A 97 21.50 13.58 2.15
N MET A 98 22.70 14.05 2.54
CA MET A 98 23.94 13.74 1.81
C MET A 98 24.26 12.25 1.84
N GLN A 99 24.06 11.59 2.99
CA GLN A 99 24.25 10.14 3.09
C GLN A 99 23.29 9.40 2.15
N GLN A 100 22.02 9.77 2.13
CA GLN A 100 21.02 9.18 1.22
C GLN A 100 21.41 9.36 -0.25
N GLU A 101 21.89 10.54 -0.65
CA GLU A 101 22.36 10.77 -2.03
C GLU A 101 23.57 9.88 -2.40
N THR A 102 24.48 9.65 -1.45
CA THR A 102 25.62 8.74 -1.67
C THR A 102 25.18 7.28 -1.78
N GLU A 103 24.18 6.86 -1.00
CA GLU A 103 23.60 5.52 -1.13
C GLU A 103 22.86 5.35 -2.45
N ILE A 104 22.08 6.34 -2.87
CA ILE A 104 21.37 6.32 -4.15
C ILE A 104 22.37 6.22 -5.31
N SER A 105 23.43 7.02 -5.31
CA SER A 105 24.46 6.96 -6.36
C SER A 105 25.24 5.65 -6.35
N ARG A 106 25.54 5.09 -5.17
CA ARG A 106 26.13 3.75 -5.04
C ARG A 106 25.21 2.67 -5.61
N LEU A 107 23.92 2.69 -5.23
CA LEU A 107 22.93 1.73 -5.72
C LEU A 107 22.73 1.87 -7.23
N GLN A 108 22.69 3.10 -7.76
CA GLN A 108 22.66 3.35 -9.20
C GLN A 108 23.91 2.79 -9.90
N GLY A 109 25.09 2.93 -9.29
CA GLY A 109 26.33 2.33 -9.79
C GLY A 109 26.28 0.80 -9.81
N GLN A 110 25.74 0.18 -8.75
CA GLN A 110 25.52 -1.27 -8.69
C GLN A 110 24.47 -1.74 -9.71
N LEU A 111 23.38 -1.00 -9.89
CA LEU A 111 22.36 -1.29 -10.91
C LEU A 111 22.93 -1.21 -12.32
N LYS A 112 23.80 -0.23 -12.62
CA LYS A 112 24.48 -0.13 -13.92
C LYS A 112 25.49 -1.26 -14.17
N SER A 113 26.11 -1.81 -13.12
CA SER A 113 27.07 -2.90 -13.26
C SER A 113 26.41 -4.27 -13.37
N ILE A 114 25.17 -4.41 -12.90
CA ILE A 114 24.33 -5.57 -13.21
C ILE A 114 23.97 -5.47 -14.70
N LYS A 115 24.68 -6.22 -15.54
CA LYS A 115 24.24 -6.51 -16.90
C LYS A 115 22.91 -7.23 -16.81
N VAL A 116 21.82 -6.49 -16.97
CA VAL A 116 20.50 -7.09 -17.19
C VAL A 116 20.64 -7.94 -18.45
N PRO A 117 20.37 -9.26 -18.37
CA PRO A 117 20.40 -10.11 -19.55
C PRO A 117 19.49 -9.50 -20.61
N ASP A 118 19.88 -9.62 -21.88
CA ASP A 118 19.13 -9.09 -22.99
C ASP A 118 17.74 -9.75 -23.03
N MET A 119 16.73 -9.04 -22.50
CA MET A 119 15.36 -9.53 -22.37
C MET A 119 14.78 -9.86 -23.75
N THR A 120 15.28 -9.22 -24.81
CA THR A 120 14.85 -9.49 -26.18
C THR A 120 15.25 -10.90 -26.63
N ALA A 121 16.47 -11.35 -26.31
CA ALA A 121 16.94 -12.70 -26.64
C ALA A 121 16.16 -13.79 -25.88
N TRP A 122 15.82 -13.54 -24.61
CA TRP A 122 14.98 -14.46 -23.83
C TRP A 122 13.57 -14.55 -24.39
N HIS A 123 13.03 -13.42 -24.83
CA HIS A 123 11.71 -13.40 -25.44
C HIS A 123 11.68 -14.12 -26.79
N GLU A 124 12.66 -13.87 -27.66
CA GLU A 124 12.79 -14.57 -28.93
C GLU A 124 12.91 -16.09 -28.71
N ALA A 125 13.71 -16.52 -27.72
CA ALA A 125 13.79 -17.92 -27.33
C ALA A 125 12.46 -18.47 -26.80
N ALA A 126 11.71 -17.69 -26.01
CA ALA A 126 10.40 -18.09 -25.50
C ALA A 126 9.36 -18.21 -26.63
N GLN A 127 9.30 -17.25 -27.55
CA GLN A 127 8.44 -17.33 -28.73
C GLN A 127 8.80 -18.52 -29.63
N ALA A 128 10.10 -18.75 -29.86
CA ALA A 128 10.58 -19.90 -30.61
C ALA A 128 10.11 -21.22 -29.96
N ALA A 129 10.22 -21.34 -28.64
CA ALA A 129 9.76 -22.50 -27.90
C ALA A 129 8.23 -22.70 -27.98
N VAL A 130 7.44 -21.62 -27.93
CA VAL A 130 5.98 -21.70 -28.11
C VAL A 130 5.62 -22.13 -29.53
N ASN A 131 6.31 -21.61 -30.54
CA ASN A 131 6.09 -22.00 -31.94
C ASN A 131 6.47 -23.47 -32.20
N GLU A 132 7.56 -23.94 -31.60
CA GLU A 132 7.94 -25.36 -31.63
C GLU A 132 6.90 -26.24 -30.93
N ALA A 133 6.40 -25.81 -29.77
CA ALA A 133 5.33 -26.51 -29.06
C ALA A 133 4.04 -26.60 -29.89
N GLU A 134 3.69 -25.56 -30.64
CA GLU A 134 2.55 -25.59 -31.59
C GLU A 134 2.75 -26.59 -32.72
N LEU A 135 3.96 -26.64 -33.30
CA LEU A 135 4.27 -27.57 -34.37
C LEU A 135 4.19 -29.02 -33.86
N LEU A 136 4.82 -29.31 -32.72
CA LEU A 136 4.75 -30.62 -32.08
C LEU A 136 3.31 -30.99 -31.68
N ALA A 137 2.50 -30.02 -31.26
CA ALA A 137 1.09 -30.25 -30.94
C ALA A 137 0.29 -30.69 -32.18
N ARG A 138 0.55 -30.08 -33.35
CA ARG A 138 -0.08 -30.48 -34.63
C ARG A 138 0.37 -31.86 -35.09
N GLU A 139 1.67 -32.17 -35.00
CA GLU A 139 2.18 -33.50 -35.33
C GLU A 139 1.60 -34.58 -34.39
N LEU A 140 1.50 -34.27 -33.10
CA LEU A 140 0.87 -35.16 -32.12
C LEU A 140 -0.62 -35.37 -32.43
N GLU A 141 -1.31 -34.33 -32.87
CA GLU A 141 -2.71 -34.42 -33.27
C GLU A 141 -2.88 -35.35 -34.48
N ASP A 142 -2.09 -35.17 -35.53
CA ASP A 142 -2.13 -36.02 -36.73
C ASP A 142 -1.80 -37.48 -36.41
N THR A 143 -0.77 -37.71 -35.60
CA THR A 143 -0.39 -39.07 -35.17
C THR A 143 -1.47 -39.69 -34.29
N SER A 144 -2.02 -38.95 -33.33
CA SER A 144 -3.12 -39.41 -32.48
C SER A 144 -4.37 -39.76 -33.29
N ARG A 145 -4.68 -38.98 -34.32
CA ARG A 145 -5.82 -39.22 -35.21
C ARG A 145 -5.62 -40.50 -36.03
N ARG A 146 -4.43 -40.69 -36.62
CA ARG A 146 -4.08 -41.93 -37.34
C ARG A 146 -4.12 -43.15 -36.43
N LEU A 147 -3.65 -43.02 -35.20
CA LEU A 147 -3.70 -44.07 -34.18
C LEU A 147 -5.15 -44.43 -33.83
N LEU A 148 -6.00 -43.43 -33.57
CA LEU A 148 -7.43 -43.66 -33.32
C LEU A 148 -8.15 -44.30 -34.51
N ASP A 149 -7.81 -43.90 -35.74
CA ASP A 149 -8.40 -44.48 -36.95
C ASP A 149 -7.95 -45.94 -37.16
N SER A 150 -6.70 -46.26 -36.83
CA SER A 150 -6.11 -47.59 -37.02
C SER A 150 -6.35 -48.58 -35.87
N SER A 151 -6.56 -48.11 -34.64
CA SER A 151 -6.70 -48.95 -33.44
C SER A 151 -8.10 -48.90 -32.83
N ALA A 152 -8.80 -50.04 -32.82
CA ALA A 152 -10.09 -50.17 -32.15
C ALA A 152 -9.96 -50.17 -30.62
N ASP A 153 -8.85 -50.71 -30.10
CA ASP A 153 -8.60 -50.82 -28.66
C ASP A 153 -8.33 -49.44 -28.05
N GLU A 154 -7.55 -48.60 -28.73
CA GLU A 154 -7.27 -47.23 -28.27
C GLU A 154 -8.54 -46.37 -28.23
N ARG A 155 -9.40 -46.47 -29.26
CA ARG A 155 -10.72 -45.82 -29.27
C ARG A 155 -11.56 -46.23 -28.07
N THR A 156 -11.57 -47.53 -27.77
CA THR A 156 -12.34 -48.09 -26.66
C THR A 156 -11.77 -47.63 -25.31
N ALA A 157 -10.44 -47.61 -25.17
CA ALA A 157 -9.76 -47.13 -23.97
C ALA A 157 -10.00 -45.63 -23.73
N LEU A 158 -9.93 -44.80 -24.77
CA LEU A 158 -10.20 -43.36 -24.71
C LEU A 158 -11.63 -43.10 -24.23
N LEU A 159 -12.61 -43.75 -24.86
CA LEU A 159 -14.01 -43.64 -24.45
C LEU A 159 -14.22 -44.10 -23.00
N ARG A 160 -13.60 -45.21 -22.58
CA ARG A 160 -13.79 -45.73 -21.23
C ARG A 160 -13.27 -44.74 -20.19
N ARG A 161 -12.10 -44.13 -20.42
CA ARG A 161 -11.54 -43.08 -19.55
C ARG A 161 -12.44 -41.85 -19.51
N TYR A 162 -12.92 -41.40 -20.66
CA TYR A 162 -13.83 -40.26 -20.75
C TYR A 162 -15.15 -40.53 -20.01
N MET A 163 -15.80 -41.65 -20.29
CA MET A 163 -17.06 -42.03 -19.65
C MET A 163 -16.89 -42.22 -18.14
N ALA A 164 -15.77 -42.77 -17.67
CA ALA A 164 -15.49 -42.87 -16.24
C ALA A 164 -15.43 -41.48 -15.57
N LYS A 165 -14.83 -40.49 -16.24
CA LYS A 165 -14.79 -39.10 -15.75
C LYS A 165 -16.17 -38.46 -15.74
N GLU A 166 -16.95 -38.64 -16.81
CA GLU A 166 -18.33 -38.15 -16.91
C GLU A 166 -19.24 -38.75 -15.84
N ILE A 167 -19.14 -40.06 -15.60
CA ILE A 167 -19.89 -40.77 -14.57
C ILE A 167 -19.49 -40.26 -13.18
N ALA A 168 -18.18 -40.07 -12.94
CA ALA A 168 -17.69 -39.52 -11.68
C ALA A 168 -18.20 -38.09 -11.42
N ALA A 169 -18.23 -37.24 -12.45
CA ALA A 169 -18.79 -35.89 -12.34
C ALA A 169 -20.32 -35.91 -12.14
N ALA A 170 -21.02 -36.79 -12.86
CA ALA A 170 -22.47 -36.94 -12.76
C ALA A 170 -22.94 -37.57 -11.44
N LYS A 171 -22.04 -38.22 -10.70
CA LYS A 171 -22.31 -38.78 -9.36
C LYS A 171 -22.78 -37.69 -8.40
N ASP A 172 -22.18 -36.51 -8.47
CA ASP A 172 -22.47 -35.39 -7.58
C ASP A 172 -23.75 -34.63 -8.00
N GLY A 173 -24.24 -34.86 -9.22
CA GLY A 173 -25.47 -34.28 -9.76
C GLY A 173 -26.75 -35.07 -9.46
N LEU A 174 -26.68 -36.12 -8.63
CA LEU A 174 -27.86 -36.92 -8.29
C LEU A 174 -28.81 -36.15 -7.34
N PRO A 175 -30.14 -36.25 -7.53
CA PRO A 175 -31.11 -35.54 -6.69
C PRO A 175 -31.10 -36.02 -5.23
N ALA A 176 -30.73 -37.28 -5.01
CA ALA A 176 -30.52 -37.86 -3.70
C ALA A 176 -29.40 -38.90 -3.77
N GLN A 177 -28.55 -38.96 -2.74
CA GLN A 177 -27.52 -39.99 -2.67
C GLN A 177 -28.14 -41.37 -2.38
N PRO A 178 -27.63 -42.44 -3.02
CA PRO A 178 -28.11 -43.79 -2.75
C PRO A 178 -27.67 -44.27 -1.36
N ILE A 179 -28.54 -45.02 -0.72
CA ILE A 179 -28.25 -45.71 0.54
C ILE A 179 -27.62 -47.06 0.18
N ILE A 180 -26.38 -47.27 0.60
CA ILE A 180 -25.62 -48.49 0.35
C ILE A 180 -25.50 -49.25 1.66
N LYS A 181 -25.96 -50.50 1.69
CA LYS A 181 -25.83 -51.41 2.84
C LYS A 181 -25.10 -52.67 2.42
N ASP A 182 -24.10 -53.08 3.19
CA ASP A 182 -23.45 -54.38 2.98
C ASP A 182 -24.41 -55.49 3.45
N VAL A 183 -24.55 -56.52 2.63
CA VAL A 183 -25.45 -57.67 2.86
C VAL A 183 -24.69 -58.98 2.69
N ASN A 184 -25.26 -60.08 3.19
CA ASN A 184 -24.62 -61.39 3.14
C ASN A 184 -24.33 -61.83 1.69
N PRO A 185 -23.26 -62.61 1.45
CA PRO A 185 -22.96 -63.17 0.13
C PRO A 185 -24.19 -63.91 -0.44
N GLY A 186 -24.56 -63.60 -1.69
CA GLY A 186 -25.77 -64.12 -2.33
C GLY A 186 -27.00 -63.23 -2.19
N GLN A 187 -26.91 -62.12 -1.46
CA GLN A 187 -27.91 -61.04 -1.44
C GLN A 187 -27.32 -59.77 -2.07
N GLY A 188 -28.13 -59.03 -2.83
CA GLY A 188 -27.71 -57.79 -3.49
C GLY A 188 -26.67 -57.97 -4.62
N ILE A 189 -26.11 -56.85 -5.08
CA ILE A 189 -25.11 -56.82 -6.16
C ILE A 189 -23.72 -56.72 -5.53
N ASN A 190 -22.88 -57.74 -5.75
CA ASN A 190 -21.55 -57.85 -5.15
C ASN A 190 -21.56 -57.71 -3.61
N GLY A 191 -22.59 -58.27 -2.95
CA GLY A 191 -22.76 -58.20 -1.50
C GLY A 191 -23.21 -56.83 -0.99
N ARG A 192 -23.74 -55.97 -1.86
CA ARG A 192 -24.27 -54.65 -1.50
C ARG A 192 -25.72 -54.49 -1.95
N GLN A 193 -26.54 -53.99 -1.04
CA GLN A 193 -27.88 -53.50 -1.32
C GLN A 193 -27.80 -51.99 -1.59
N ILE A 194 -28.19 -51.59 -2.79
CA ILE A 194 -28.14 -50.18 -3.22
C ILE A 194 -29.58 -49.71 -3.42
N ILE A 195 -29.99 -48.71 -2.63
CA ILE A 195 -31.34 -48.15 -2.66
C ILE A 195 -31.23 -46.69 -3.07
N PHE A 196 -31.84 -46.34 -4.19
CA PHE A 196 -31.99 -44.95 -4.65
C PHE A 196 -33.31 -44.39 -4.12
N PRO A 197 -33.29 -43.37 -3.24
CA PRO A 197 -34.53 -42.72 -2.77
C PRO A 197 -35.34 -42.16 -3.95
N ILE A 198 -34.63 -41.61 -4.94
CA ILE A 198 -35.16 -41.15 -6.22
C ILE A 198 -34.24 -41.72 -7.29
N LEU A 199 -34.79 -42.49 -8.23
CA LEU A 199 -34.07 -43.00 -9.39
C LEU A 199 -34.24 -42.02 -10.56
N PRO A 200 -33.21 -41.23 -10.88
CA PRO A 200 -33.27 -40.28 -11.99
C PRO A 200 -33.06 -40.96 -13.36
N GLY A 201 -33.80 -40.49 -14.35
CA GLY A 201 -33.58 -40.76 -15.78
C GLY A 201 -32.49 -39.86 -16.38
N PRO A 202 -32.28 -39.90 -17.71
CA PRO A 202 -31.11 -39.30 -18.36
C PRO A 202 -31.06 -37.77 -18.19
N GLU A 203 -32.23 -37.12 -18.11
CA GLU A 203 -32.36 -35.67 -17.94
C GLU A 203 -32.72 -35.28 -16.49
N GLY A 204 -32.47 -36.16 -15.52
CA GLY A 204 -32.82 -35.92 -14.12
C GLY A 204 -34.31 -36.11 -13.79
N GLN A 205 -35.12 -36.52 -14.77
CA GLN A 205 -36.53 -36.88 -14.55
C GLN A 205 -36.66 -37.98 -13.50
N VAL A 206 -37.62 -37.86 -12.59
CA VAL A 206 -37.87 -38.91 -11.59
C VAL A 206 -38.53 -40.10 -12.27
N LEU A 207 -37.81 -41.22 -12.40
CA LEU A 207 -38.38 -42.44 -12.94
C LEU A 207 -39.16 -43.19 -11.85
N ARG A 208 -38.55 -43.40 -10.68
CA ARG A 208 -39.13 -44.15 -9.56
C ARG A 208 -38.61 -43.64 -8.23
N GLU A 209 -39.38 -43.86 -7.17
CA GLU A 209 -39.00 -43.58 -5.78
C GLU A 209 -38.67 -44.90 -5.05
N ASN A 210 -37.77 -44.84 -4.07
CA ASN A 210 -37.34 -45.97 -3.24
C ASN A 210 -36.98 -47.23 -4.05
N ALA A 211 -36.19 -47.00 -5.10
CA ALA A 211 -35.76 -47.98 -6.07
C ALA A 211 -34.57 -48.80 -5.52
N GLU A 212 -34.78 -50.08 -5.25
CA GLU A 212 -33.73 -51.02 -4.85
C GLU A 212 -33.18 -51.75 -6.08
N ILE A 213 -31.86 -51.75 -6.26
CA ILE A 213 -31.24 -52.45 -7.39
C ILE A 213 -30.98 -53.91 -7.01
N ILE A 214 -31.63 -54.85 -7.72
CA ILE A 214 -31.60 -56.28 -7.41
C ILE A 214 -30.56 -57.01 -8.24
N ALA A 215 -30.47 -56.68 -9.53
CA ALA A 215 -29.60 -57.36 -10.47
C ALA A 215 -29.13 -56.40 -11.57
N VAL A 216 -27.92 -56.64 -12.04
CA VAL A 216 -27.30 -55.93 -13.17
C VAL A 216 -26.74 -56.99 -14.11
N ASP A 217 -27.23 -57.00 -15.35
CA ASP A 217 -26.81 -57.92 -16.40
C ASP A 217 -26.47 -57.13 -17.66
N GLY A 218 -25.17 -56.93 -17.89
CA GLY A 218 -24.68 -56.09 -18.98
C GLY A 218 -25.21 -54.66 -18.91
N ASP A 219 -25.98 -54.25 -19.91
CA ASP A 219 -26.61 -52.93 -20.01
C ASP A 219 -27.99 -52.86 -19.35
N LYS A 220 -28.48 -53.93 -18.71
CA LYS A 220 -29.80 -53.96 -18.07
C LYS A 220 -29.68 -53.91 -16.55
N VAL A 221 -30.50 -53.06 -15.94
CA VAL A 221 -30.60 -52.87 -14.49
C VAL A 221 -31.99 -53.20 -14.03
N SER A 222 -32.12 -54.24 -13.21
CA SER A 222 -33.40 -54.66 -12.62
C SER A 222 -33.58 -53.99 -11.26
N VAL A 223 -34.65 -53.22 -11.15
CA VAL A 223 -34.98 -52.37 -10.01
C VAL A 223 -36.30 -52.84 -9.39
N LYS A 224 -36.29 -53.11 -8.09
CA LYS A 224 -37.47 -53.33 -7.25
C LYS A 224 -38.02 -52.00 -6.75
N HIS A 225 -39.33 -51.84 -6.80
CA HIS A 225 -40.04 -50.74 -6.15
C HIS A 225 -41.40 -51.22 -5.66
N SER A 226 -42.23 -50.33 -5.10
CA SER A 226 -43.54 -50.67 -4.53
C SER A 226 -44.52 -51.28 -5.56
N GLY A 227 -44.39 -50.92 -6.84
CA GLY A 227 -45.21 -51.43 -7.93
C GLY A 227 -44.63 -52.65 -8.67
N GLY A 228 -43.59 -53.30 -8.14
CA GLY A 228 -43.02 -54.53 -8.71
C GLY A 228 -41.56 -54.38 -9.15
N VAL A 229 -41.14 -55.21 -10.11
CA VAL A 229 -39.78 -55.19 -10.67
C VAL A 229 -39.84 -54.64 -12.08
N HIS A 230 -39.00 -53.65 -12.38
CA HIS A 230 -38.81 -53.13 -13.74
C HIS A 230 -37.34 -53.24 -14.14
N THR A 231 -37.10 -53.48 -15.42
CA THR A 231 -35.76 -53.50 -16.00
C THR A 231 -35.59 -52.26 -16.87
N TYR A 232 -34.54 -51.50 -16.60
CA TYR A 232 -34.16 -50.33 -17.38
C TYR A 232 -32.86 -50.59 -18.11
N SER A 233 -32.69 -49.97 -19.26
CA SER A 233 -31.39 -49.93 -19.94
C SER A 233 -30.49 -48.89 -19.26
N LEU A 234 -29.19 -49.15 -19.13
CA LEU A 234 -28.23 -48.20 -18.53
C LEU A 234 -28.28 -46.79 -19.16
N PRO A 235 -28.46 -46.65 -20.49
CA PRO A 235 -28.62 -45.34 -21.12
C PRO A 235 -29.94 -44.61 -20.79
N GLU A 236 -30.96 -45.32 -20.29
CA GLU A 236 -32.24 -44.74 -19.83
C GLU A 236 -32.15 -44.23 -18.39
N LEU A 237 -31.02 -44.46 -17.71
CA LEU A 237 -30.77 -43.99 -16.35
C LEU A 237 -29.82 -42.78 -16.39
N HIS A 238 -29.88 -41.95 -15.36
CA HIS A 238 -28.90 -40.89 -15.19
C HIS A 238 -27.48 -41.47 -15.10
N ARG A 239 -26.50 -40.83 -15.74
CA ARG A 239 -25.10 -41.30 -15.78
C ARG A 239 -24.49 -41.52 -14.38
N GLY A 240 -24.88 -40.69 -13.41
CA GLY A 240 -24.45 -40.80 -12.01
C GLY A 240 -24.89 -42.10 -11.32
N VAL A 241 -25.96 -42.76 -11.78
CA VAL A 241 -26.40 -44.05 -11.23
C VAL A 241 -25.36 -45.14 -11.53
N ALA A 242 -24.76 -45.11 -12.72
CA ALA A 242 -23.73 -46.07 -13.11
C ALA A 242 -22.47 -45.99 -12.24
N ALA A 243 -22.21 -44.87 -11.56
CA ALA A 243 -21.07 -44.71 -10.65
C ALA A 243 -21.12 -45.67 -9.45
N PHE A 244 -22.31 -46.17 -9.12
CA PHE A 244 -22.54 -47.07 -7.98
C PHE A 244 -22.70 -48.53 -8.41
N LEU A 245 -22.70 -48.81 -9.73
CA LEU A 245 -22.91 -50.13 -10.29
C LEU A 245 -21.59 -50.74 -10.76
N PRO A 246 -21.41 -52.07 -10.65
CA PRO A 246 -20.21 -52.76 -11.14
C PRO A 246 -20.29 -53.00 -12.67
N VAL A 247 -20.44 -51.94 -13.45
CA VAL A 247 -20.62 -52.00 -14.91
C VAL A 247 -19.48 -51.29 -15.63
N ASP A 248 -19.18 -51.73 -16.86
CA ASP A 248 -18.25 -50.99 -17.72
C ASP A 248 -18.87 -49.61 -18.05
N PRO A 249 -18.15 -48.50 -17.81
CA PRO A 249 -18.59 -47.15 -18.16
C PRO A 249 -19.11 -47.00 -19.60
N LEU A 250 -18.62 -47.81 -20.53
CA LEU A 250 -19.04 -47.80 -21.93
C LEU A 250 -20.50 -48.23 -22.15
N LEU A 251 -21.10 -48.96 -21.20
CA LEU A 251 -22.49 -49.42 -21.30
C LEU A 251 -23.49 -48.28 -21.07
N VAL A 252 -23.05 -47.16 -20.48
CA VAL A 252 -23.87 -45.95 -20.30
C VAL A 252 -24.12 -45.26 -21.65
N LEU A 253 -23.21 -45.44 -22.60
CA LEU A 253 -23.26 -44.78 -23.90
C LEU A 253 -23.80 -45.72 -25.00
N PRO A 254 -24.89 -45.35 -25.70
CA PRO A 254 -25.41 -46.10 -26.82
C PRO A 254 -24.34 -46.37 -27.90
N ARG A 255 -24.33 -47.59 -28.46
CA ARG A 255 -23.29 -48.02 -29.42
C ARG A 255 -23.21 -47.12 -30.65
N ASN A 256 -24.33 -46.62 -31.14
CA ASN A 256 -24.41 -45.71 -32.29
C ASN A 256 -23.81 -44.32 -32.01
N GLN A 257 -23.69 -43.92 -30.73
CA GLN A 257 -23.13 -42.61 -30.35
C GLN A 257 -21.61 -42.67 -30.09
N ARG A 258 -21.04 -43.86 -29.87
CA ARG A 258 -19.63 -44.03 -29.47
C ARG A 258 -18.64 -43.33 -30.41
N ASN A 259 -18.79 -43.48 -31.72
CA ASN A 259 -17.89 -42.86 -32.70
C ASN A 259 -17.97 -41.33 -32.68
N ALA A 260 -19.19 -40.78 -32.58
CA ALA A 260 -19.40 -39.34 -32.47
C ALA A 260 -18.78 -38.79 -31.17
N THR A 261 -18.93 -39.53 -30.06
CA THR A 261 -18.31 -39.17 -28.78
C THR A 261 -16.79 -39.24 -28.83
N ILE A 262 -16.18 -40.23 -29.49
CA ILE A 262 -14.71 -40.28 -29.67
C ILE A 262 -14.22 -39.01 -30.35
N LEU A 263 -14.85 -38.65 -31.48
CA LEU A 263 -14.47 -37.47 -32.25
C LEU A 263 -14.64 -36.21 -31.41
N HIS A 264 -15.75 -36.09 -30.68
CA HIS A 264 -16.01 -34.96 -29.80
C HIS A 264 -14.98 -34.83 -28.66
N VAL A 265 -14.62 -35.94 -28.02
CA VAL A 265 -13.61 -35.97 -26.95
C VAL A 265 -12.25 -35.52 -27.47
N HIS A 266 -11.85 -36.05 -28.63
CA HIS A 266 -10.59 -35.68 -29.27
C HIS A 266 -10.56 -34.19 -29.63
N GLN A 267 -11.61 -33.69 -30.28
CA GLN A 267 -11.74 -32.26 -30.60
C GLN A 267 -11.70 -31.37 -29.35
N THR A 268 -12.37 -31.78 -28.27
CA THR A 268 -12.40 -31.03 -27.01
C THR A 268 -11.02 -30.99 -26.36
N GLN A 269 -10.27 -32.11 -26.38
CA GLN A 269 -8.91 -32.16 -25.87
C GLN A 269 -7.96 -31.26 -26.66
N ASN A 270 -8.10 -31.24 -27.99
CA ASN A 270 -7.31 -30.35 -28.86
C ASN A 270 -7.66 -28.88 -28.59
N ALA A 271 -8.94 -28.54 -28.50
CA ALA A 271 -9.38 -27.18 -28.20
C ALA A 271 -8.85 -26.67 -26.85
N ILE A 272 -8.84 -27.51 -25.81
CA ILE A 272 -8.27 -27.17 -24.50
C ILE A 272 -6.76 -26.92 -24.60
N ARG A 273 -6.04 -27.76 -25.37
CA ARG A 273 -4.60 -27.60 -25.58
C ARG A 273 -4.30 -26.30 -26.33
N ASP A 274 -5.03 -26.02 -27.40
CA ASP A 274 -4.83 -24.82 -28.22
C ASP A 274 -5.15 -23.55 -27.41
N GLN A 275 -6.19 -23.58 -26.57
CA GLN A 275 -6.48 -22.50 -25.63
C GLN A 275 -5.33 -22.25 -24.66
N LYS A 276 -4.72 -23.31 -24.11
CA LYS A 276 -3.56 -23.16 -23.20
C LYS A 276 -2.34 -22.59 -23.90
N ILE A 277 -2.04 -23.05 -25.12
CA ILE A 277 -0.94 -22.51 -25.92
C ILE A 277 -1.19 -21.03 -26.21
N LYS A 278 -2.41 -20.66 -26.59
CA LYS A 278 -2.79 -19.28 -26.79
C LYS A 278 -2.60 -18.45 -25.52
N GLN A 279 -3.07 -18.93 -24.38
CA GLN A 279 -2.87 -18.26 -23.08
C GLN A 279 -1.39 -18.04 -22.78
N LEU A 280 -0.53 -19.02 -23.05
CA LEU A 280 0.92 -18.87 -22.86
C LEU A 280 1.51 -17.79 -23.77
N ARG A 281 1.09 -17.74 -25.04
CA ARG A 281 1.51 -16.67 -25.97
C ARG A 281 1.03 -15.30 -25.49
N ASP A 282 -0.25 -15.15 -25.19
CA ASP A 282 -0.83 -13.90 -24.71
C ASP A 282 -0.09 -13.42 -23.44
N THR A 283 0.20 -14.32 -22.49
CA THR A 283 0.97 -13.94 -21.29
C THR A 283 2.42 -13.53 -21.57
N LEU A 284 3.06 -14.10 -22.59
CA LEU A 284 4.42 -13.72 -22.99
C LEU A 284 4.42 -12.33 -23.65
N ASP A 285 3.42 -12.04 -24.47
CA ASP A 285 3.25 -10.75 -25.13
C ASP A 285 2.91 -9.64 -24.11
N ASP A 286 2.06 -9.93 -23.12
CA ASP A 286 1.77 -9.00 -22.02
C ASP A 286 3.01 -8.67 -21.18
N LEU A 287 3.84 -9.67 -20.89
CA LEU A 287 5.10 -9.48 -20.15
C LEU A 287 6.08 -8.60 -20.93
N LEU A 288 6.12 -8.71 -22.26
CA LEU A 288 6.90 -7.80 -23.09
C LEU A 288 6.41 -6.37 -23.02
N ALA A 289 5.10 -6.18 -23.23
CA ALA A 289 4.50 -4.85 -23.25
C ALA A 289 4.75 -4.10 -21.93
N ALA A 290 4.84 -4.82 -20.81
CA ALA A 290 5.19 -4.25 -19.50
C ALA A 290 6.69 -3.89 -19.35
N THR A 291 7.56 -4.43 -20.20
CA THR A 291 9.02 -4.18 -20.16
C THR A 291 9.49 -3.12 -21.16
N GLU A 292 8.66 -2.73 -22.14
CA GLU A 292 8.93 -1.60 -23.01
C GLU A 292 8.65 -0.27 -22.25
N PRO A 293 9.63 0.64 -22.13
CA PRO A 293 9.51 1.89 -21.37
C PRO A 293 8.66 2.98 -22.05
#